data_AF-A0A250ITE1-F1
#
_entry.id   AF-A0A250ITE1-F1
#
_cell.length_a   1.000
_cell.length_b   1.000
_cell.length_c   1.000
_cell.angle_alpha   90.00
_cell.angle_beta   90.00
_cell.angle_gamma   90.00
#
_symmetry.space_group_name_H-M   'P 1'
#
loop_
_entity.id
_entity.type
_entity.pdbx_description
1 polymer ?
#
loop_
_entity_poly.entity_id
_entity_poly.type
_entity_poly.pdbx_seq_one_letter_code
_entity_poly.pdbx_strand_id
1 'polypeptide(L)'
;MANDERQERAWRARPEDGEAAGLPLSFYARWEEATVDEKLRLAREAASSPGFDEEEAFEVGSRLEQALEEAGRYAEFESVLDAWRERATRVHEAEPAVATWRVELALRLPGRDVKGALVSLARRTGDCALVTRLAEWCLYRGRVEEARAGLLEAWPRVREDESLAEWTRVDYVVRAVLTCMDAELLRAPEVSWERMAGVLSPFDRAVPHWAAEALGLRTGRVAWRRRSGFEVLALPPERFFDAQRALVMAFEPELRLRQGWPWGRTQLVFPELFHLLPGPFGQGDTGSGAPHVLLPLLGDVEQWVRGQAEARVLHPHVHAATALALRPWGEFLHGLGLVGAGELATWWEGAWELLGGLGEQFEVSGDRVLVDEVHRVFRGGWPHGER
;
A
#
# COMPACT_ATOMS: atom_id res chain seq x y z
N MET A 1 6.77 -12.21 -45.26
CA MET A 1 5.81 -13.23 -45.75
C MET A 1 6.36 -14.65 -45.70
N ALA A 2 7.27 -15.10 -46.58
CA ALA A 2 7.75 -16.50 -46.53
C ALA A 2 8.66 -16.84 -45.33
N ASN A 3 9.33 -15.84 -44.74
CA ASN A 3 10.16 -16.00 -43.54
C ASN A 3 9.31 -16.03 -42.25
N ASP A 4 8.27 -15.20 -42.17
CA ASP A 4 7.33 -15.15 -41.03
C ASP A 4 6.58 -16.46 -40.85
N GLU A 5 6.04 -17.03 -41.94
CA GLU A 5 5.30 -18.30 -41.88
C GLU A 5 6.19 -19.49 -41.50
N ARG A 6 7.47 -19.46 -41.89
CA ARG A 6 8.44 -20.49 -41.49
C ARG A 6 8.79 -20.39 -40.02
N GLN A 7 9.05 -19.17 -39.53
CA GLN A 7 9.29 -18.95 -38.11
C GLN A 7 8.06 -19.32 -37.27
N GLU A 8 6.85 -18.94 -37.72
CA GLU A 8 5.58 -19.24 -37.04
C GLU A 8 5.28 -20.74 -36.93
N ARG A 9 5.68 -21.55 -37.93
CA ARG A 9 5.57 -23.02 -37.87
C ARG A 9 6.68 -23.66 -37.04
N ALA A 10 7.88 -23.07 -37.01
CA ALA A 10 9.04 -23.66 -36.37
C ALA A 10 8.95 -23.67 -34.84
N TRP A 11 8.39 -22.63 -34.22
CA TRP A 11 8.30 -22.56 -32.75
C TRP A 11 7.05 -23.25 -32.18
N ARG A 12 5.99 -23.43 -33.00
CA ARG A 12 4.79 -24.19 -32.64
C ARG A 12 4.95 -25.71 -32.82
N ALA A 13 6.07 -26.17 -33.38
CA ALA A 13 6.36 -27.59 -33.51
C ALA A 13 6.63 -28.22 -32.14
N ARG A 14 6.13 -29.44 -31.90
CA ARG A 14 6.46 -30.21 -30.68
C ARG A 14 7.97 -30.44 -30.64
N PRO A 15 8.64 -30.22 -29.49
CA PRO A 15 9.99 -30.71 -29.29
C PRO A 15 10.01 -32.23 -29.48
N GLU A 16 10.98 -32.75 -30.22
CA GLU A 16 11.27 -34.18 -30.23
C GLU A 16 11.76 -34.58 -28.82
N ASP A 17 11.31 -35.73 -28.33
CA ASP A 17 11.51 -36.20 -26.95
C ASP A 17 12.98 -36.03 -26.49
N GLY A 18 13.23 -35.12 -25.55
CA GLY A 18 14.53 -35.02 -24.88
C GLY A 18 14.86 -33.71 -24.19
N GLU A 19 14.72 -32.56 -24.85
CA GLU A 19 15.24 -31.28 -24.32
C GLU A 19 14.46 -30.08 -24.87
N ALA A 20 13.51 -29.57 -24.08
CA ALA A 20 13.21 -28.13 -24.01
C ALA A 20 12.37 -27.88 -22.75
N ALA A 21 13.03 -27.53 -21.66
CA ALA A 21 12.39 -26.72 -20.62
C ALA A 21 12.28 -25.30 -21.19
N GLY A 22 11.07 -24.73 -21.26
CA GLY A 22 10.86 -23.37 -21.72
C GLY A 22 10.49 -23.18 -23.21
N LEU A 23 10.18 -21.92 -23.55
CA LEU A 23 9.89 -21.50 -24.92
C LEU A 23 11.19 -21.48 -25.75
N PRO A 24 11.14 -21.75 -27.06
CA PRO A 24 12.34 -21.78 -27.88
C PRO A 24 12.98 -20.38 -27.97
N LEU A 25 14.31 -20.30 -28.02
CA LEU A 25 15.05 -19.02 -28.16
C LEU A 25 14.59 -18.15 -29.34
N SER A 26 14.05 -18.76 -30.39
CA SER A 26 13.46 -18.05 -31.53
C SER A 26 12.21 -17.24 -31.17
N PHE A 27 11.46 -17.64 -30.15
CA PHE A 27 10.36 -16.86 -29.57
C PHE A 27 10.89 -15.55 -29.01
N TYR A 28 11.92 -15.60 -28.16
CA TYR A 28 12.52 -14.42 -27.54
C TYR A 28 13.23 -13.51 -28.52
N ALA A 29 13.94 -14.07 -29.51
CA ALA A 29 14.52 -13.25 -30.59
C ALA A 29 13.45 -12.45 -31.34
N ARG A 30 12.30 -13.08 -31.64
CA ARG A 30 11.15 -12.40 -32.25
C ARG A 30 10.50 -11.39 -31.30
N TRP A 31 10.42 -11.71 -30.00
CA TRP A 31 9.85 -10.83 -28.98
C TRP A 31 10.61 -9.51 -28.88
N GLU A 32 11.94 -9.54 -28.89
CA GLU A 32 12.77 -8.33 -28.76
C GLU A 32 12.56 -7.35 -29.93
N GLU A 33 12.37 -7.87 -31.14
CA GLU A 33 12.13 -7.06 -32.35
C GLU A 33 10.65 -6.68 -32.54
N ALA A 34 9.74 -7.27 -31.75
CA ALA A 34 8.30 -7.13 -31.92
C ALA A 34 7.76 -5.77 -31.46
N THR A 35 6.78 -5.26 -32.21
CA THR A 35 5.92 -4.16 -31.75
C THR A 35 5.06 -4.60 -30.57
N VAL A 36 4.46 -3.65 -29.85
CA VAL A 36 3.55 -3.96 -28.72
C VAL A 36 2.37 -4.84 -29.14
N ASP A 37 1.78 -4.59 -30.32
CA ASP A 37 0.69 -5.41 -30.86
C ASP A 37 1.13 -6.86 -31.12
N GLU A 38 2.35 -7.01 -31.63
CA GLU A 38 2.94 -8.31 -31.90
C GLU A 38 3.30 -9.04 -30.60
N LYS A 39 3.84 -8.35 -29.59
CA LYS A 39 4.08 -8.90 -28.25
C LYS A 39 2.79 -9.41 -27.60
N LEU A 40 1.69 -8.65 -27.69
CA LEU A 40 0.37 -9.09 -27.24
C LEU A 40 -0.08 -10.38 -27.93
N ARG A 41 0.07 -10.45 -29.26
CA ARG A 41 -0.27 -11.64 -30.04
C ARG A 41 0.59 -12.83 -29.62
N LEU A 42 1.91 -12.65 -29.55
CA LEU A 42 2.87 -13.68 -29.15
C LEU A 42 2.58 -14.21 -27.75
N ALA A 43 2.31 -13.35 -26.78
CA ALA A 43 2.00 -13.78 -25.41
C ALA A 43 0.72 -14.63 -25.34
N ARG A 44 -0.34 -14.29 -26.08
CA ARG A 44 -1.57 -15.12 -26.14
C ARG A 44 -1.31 -16.48 -26.79
N GLU A 45 -0.40 -16.54 -27.76
CA GLU A 45 -0.04 -17.76 -28.47
C GLU A 45 0.94 -18.63 -27.69
N ALA A 46 1.77 -18.04 -26.82
CA ALA A 46 2.70 -18.75 -25.95
C ALA A 46 1.98 -19.83 -25.13
N ALA A 47 0.77 -19.55 -24.62
CA ALA A 47 -0.04 -20.51 -23.87
C ALA A 47 -0.50 -21.75 -24.68
N SER A 48 -0.29 -21.79 -25.99
CA SER A 48 -0.52 -22.98 -26.82
C SER A 48 0.76 -23.79 -27.09
N SER A 49 1.91 -23.30 -26.63
CA SER A 49 3.20 -23.97 -26.76
C SER A 49 3.36 -25.07 -25.72
N PRO A 50 3.85 -26.26 -26.08
CA PRO A 50 4.21 -27.30 -25.12
C PRO A 50 5.29 -26.88 -24.12
N GLY A 51 6.14 -25.92 -24.48
CA GLY A 51 7.22 -25.41 -23.62
C GLY A 51 6.82 -24.24 -22.73
N PHE A 52 5.54 -23.83 -22.73
CA PHE A 52 5.08 -22.75 -21.86
C PHE A 52 4.77 -23.29 -20.46
N ASP A 53 5.63 -22.95 -19.50
CA ASP A 53 5.54 -23.33 -18.08
C ASP A 53 5.45 -22.08 -17.17
N GLU A 54 5.58 -22.29 -15.85
CA GLU A 54 5.47 -21.25 -14.82
C GLU A 54 6.54 -20.16 -14.97
N GLU A 55 7.80 -20.55 -15.22
CA GLU A 55 8.91 -19.61 -15.41
C GLU A 55 8.71 -18.77 -16.68
N GLU A 56 8.27 -19.42 -17.77
CA GLU A 56 7.93 -18.73 -19.02
C GLU A 56 6.73 -17.79 -18.88
N ALA A 57 5.73 -18.16 -18.08
CA ALA A 57 4.60 -17.28 -17.80
C ALA A 57 5.03 -16.03 -17.03
N PHE A 58 5.93 -16.17 -16.06
CA PHE A 58 6.52 -15.03 -15.37
C PHE A 58 7.31 -14.13 -16.32
N GLU A 59 8.20 -14.70 -17.14
CA GLU A 59 9.09 -13.96 -18.03
C GLU A 59 8.30 -13.22 -19.13
N VAL A 60 7.42 -13.93 -19.84
CA VAL A 60 6.58 -13.34 -20.90
C VAL A 60 5.63 -12.31 -20.31
N GLY A 61 5.04 -12.60 -19.14
CA GLY A 61 4.10 -11.72 -18.47
C GLY A 61 4.76 -10.41 -18.03
N SER A 62 5.92 -10.48 -17.37
CA SER A 62 6.66 -9.32 -16.87
C SER A 62 7.13 -8.41 -18.00
N ARG A 63 7.70 -8.99 -19.08
CA ARG A 63 8.12 -8.20 -20.26
C ARG A 63 6.94 -7.55 -20.96
N LEU A 64 5.79 -8.23 -21.00
CA LEU A 64 4.59 -7.67 -21.62
C LEU A 64 3.98 -6.55 -20.79
N GLU A 65 3.86 -6.76 -19.48
CA GLU A 65 3.41 -5.74 -18.53
C GLU A 65 4.20 -4.45 -18.73
N GLN A 66 5.54 -4.52 -18.71
CA GLN A 66 6.38 -3.35 -18.92
C GLN A 66 6.11 -2.67 -20.27
N ALA A 67 6.08 -3.45 -21.36
CA ALA A 67 5.85 -2.90 -22.71
C ALA A 67 4.46 -2.23 -22.83
N LEU A 68 3.44 -2.78 -22.15
CA LEU A 68 2.10 -2.21 -22.12
C LEU A 68 2.01 -0.98 -21.21
N GLU A 69 2.72 -0.95 -20.09
CA GLU A 69 2.81 0.23 -19.23
C GLU A 69 3.44 1.42 -19.97
N GLU A 70 4.57 1.20 -20.63
CA GLU A 70 5.28 2.21 -21.44
C GLU A 70 4.39 2.73 -22.58
N ALA A 71 3.60 1.85 -23.19
CA ALA A 71 2.65 2.23 -24.25
C ALA A 71 1.33 2.83 -23.72
N GLY A 72 1.08 2.84 -22.40
CA GLY A 72 -0.19 3.27 -21.82
C GLY A 72 -1.37 2.35 -22.12
N ARG A 73 -1.10 1.08 -22.45
CA ARG A 73 -2.05 0.04 -22.89
C ARG A 73 -2.20 -1.11 -21.89
N TYR A 74 -1.88 -0.88 -20.61
CA TYR A 74 -1.91 -1.89 -19.54
C TYR A 74 -3.20 -2.71 -19.47
N ALA A 75 -4.34 -2.09 -19.79
CA ALA A 75 -5.64 -2.76 -19.81
C ALA A 75 -5.70 -4.00 -20.73
N GLU A 76 -4.88 -4.04 -21.78
CA GLU A 76 -4.86 -5.16 -22.74
C GLU A 76 -4.21 -6.42 -22.17
N PHE A 77 -3.48 -6.31 -21.06
CA PHE A 77 -2.88 -7.44 -20.38
C PHE A 77 -3.92 -8.44 -19.86
N GLU A 78 -5.11 -7.94 -19.50
CA GLU A 78 -6.25 -8.79 -19.07
C GLU A 78 -6.56 -9.88 -20.10
N SER A 79 -6.55 -9.53 -21.40
CA SER A 79 -6.83 -10.48 -22.48
C SER A 79 -5.79 -11.59 -22.62
N VAL A 80 -4.55 -11.34 -22.19
CA VAL A 80 -3.47 -12.34 -22.20
C VAL A 80 -3.67 -13.30 -21.04
N LEU A 81 -3.93 -12.78 -19.85
CA LEU A 81 -4.24 -13.61 -18.68
C LEU A 81 -5.49 -14.47 -18.90
N ASP A 82 -6.50 -13.97 -19.61
CA ASP A 82 -7.69 -14.74 -19.99
C ASP A 82 -7.33 -15.87 -20.97
N ALA A 83 -6.52 -15.59 -22.00
CA ALA A 83 -6.05 -16.62 -22.92
C ALA A 83 -5.23 -17.71 -22.21
N TRP A 84 -4.39 -17.33 -21.24
CA TRP A 84 -3.61 -18.28 -20.44
C TRP A 84 -4.50 -19.13 -19.55
N ARG A 85 -5.52 -18.52 -18.92
CA ARG A 85 -6.51 -19.25 -18.12
C ARG A 85 -7.22 -20.34 -18.94
N GLU A 86 -7.54 -20.04 -20.21
CA GLU A 86 -8.24 -20.98 -21.09
C GLU A 86 -7.33 -22.06 -21.68
N ARG A 87 -6.12 -21.71 -22.09
CA ARG A 87 -5.25 -22.58 -22.91
C ARG A 87 -4.15 -23.26 -22.11
N ALA A 88 -3.73 -22.66 -21.00
CA ALA A 88 -2.68 -23.14 -20.11
C ALA A 88 -3.11 -23.03 -18.64
N THR A 89 -4.31 -23.54 -18.31
CA THR A 89 -4.93 -23.38 -16.98
C THR A 89 -4.00 -23.76 -15.83
N ARG A 90 -3.26 -24.86 -15.97
CA ARG A 90 -2.28 -25.30 -14.96
C ARG A 90 -1.22 -24.23 -14.68
N VAL A 91 -0.64 -23.66 -15.73
CA VAL A 91 0.41 -22.62 -15.63
C VAL A 91 -0.18 -21.34 -15.04
N HIS A 92 -1.33 -20.90 -15.53
CA HIS A 92 -2.05 -19.73 -15.02
C HIS A 92 -2.40 -19.87 -13.52
N GLU A 93 -2.70 -21.08 -13.04
CA GLU A 93 -3.01 -21.31 -11.63
C GLU A 93 -1.76 -21.47 -10.75
N ALA A 94 -0.66 -21.96 -11.30
CA ALA A 94 0.58 -22.21 -10.57
C ALA A 94 1.47 -20.97 -10.44
N GLU A 95 1.51 -20.10 -11.46
CA GLU A 95 2.37 -18.90 -11.47
C GLU A 95 1.85 -17.83 -10.48
N PRO A 96 2.59 -17.51 -9.39
CA PRO A 96 2.15 -16.56 -8.38
C PRO A 96 1.87 -15.14 -8.89
N ALA A 97 2.67 -14.64 -9.84
CA ALA A 97 2.55 -13.30 -10.38
C ALA A 97 1.22 -13.06 -11.10
N VAL A 98 0.63 -14.12 -11.70
CA VAL A 98 -0.69 -14.03 -12.35
C VAL A 98 -1.77 -13.55 -11.37
N ALA A 99 -1.76 -14.02 -10.13
CA ALA A 99 -2.73 -13.58 -9.13
C ALA A 99 -2.51 -12.10 -8.75
N THR A 100 -1.26 -11.66 -8.66
CA THR A 100 -0.89 -10.25 -8.41
C THR A 100 -1.39 -9.35 -9.54
N TRP A 101 -1.02 -9.64 -10.79
CA TRP A 101 -1.43 -8.86 -11.96
C TRP A 101 -2.94 -8.74 -12.09
N ARG A 102 -3.69 -9.79 -11.75
CA ARG A 102 -5.17 -9.75 -11.72
C ARG A 102 -5.70 -8.72 -10.73
N VAL A 103 -5.08 -8.58 -9.55
CA VAL A 103 -5.48 -7.57 -8.57
C VAL A 103 -5.09 -6.18 -9.04
N GLU A 104 -3.87 -6.00 -9.58
CA GLU A 104 -3.39 -4.71 -10.08
C GLU A 104 -4.21 -4.20 -11.26
N LEU A 105 -4.54 -5.07 -12.22
CA LEU A 105 -5.50 -4.77 -13.29
C LEU A 105 -6.85 -4.34 -12.72
N ALA A 106 -7.39 -5.07 -11.73
CA ALA A 106 -8.68 -4.73 -11.14
C ALA A 106 -8.65 -3.39 -10.38
N LEU A 107 -7.50 -3.03 -9.79
CA LEU A 107 -7.31 -1.77 -9.07
C LEU A 107 -7.19 -0.58 -10.03
N ARG A 108 -6.45 -0.75 -11.13
CA ARG A 108 -6.22 0.29 -12.14
C ARG A 108 -7.42 0.53 -13.06
N LEU A 109 -8.23 -0.51 -13.33
CA LEU A 109 -9.33 -0.43 -14.27
C LEU A 109 -10.68 -0.23 -13.58
N PRO A 110 -11.54 0.68 -14.07
CA PRO A 110 -12.85 0.90 -13.49
C PRO A 110 -13.77 -0.31 -13.66
N GLY A 111 -14.62 -0.57 -12.65
CA GLY A 111 -15.69 -1.58 -12.71
C GLY A 111 -15.24 -3.04 -12.57
N ARG A 112 -13.96 -3.30 -12.31
CA ARG A 112 -13.43 -4.67 -12.12
C ARG A 112 -13.64 -5.19 -10.70
N ASP A 113 -13.71 -6.50 -10.56
CA ASP A 113 -13.92 -7.19 -9.28
C ASP A 113 -12.60 -7.27 -8.47
N VAL A 114 -12.25 -6.16 -7.81
CA VAL A 114 -11.10 -6.11 -6.90
C VAL A 114 -11.27 -7.07 -5.73
N LYS A 115 -12.49 -7.18 -5.20
CA LYS A 115 -12.78 -8.05 -4.05
C LYS A 115 -12.46 -9.50 -4.39
N GLY A 116 -13.01 -10.01 -5.49
CA GLY A 116 -12.78 -11.38 -5.95
C GLY A 116 -11.31 -11.65 -6.27
N ALA A 117 -10.63 -10.70 -6.93
CA ALA A 117 -9.22 -10.80 -7.22
C ALA A 117 -8.37 -10.90 -5.94
N LEU A 118 -8.59 -10.00 -4.97
CA LEU A 118 -7.79 -9.95 -3.73
C LEU A 118 -8.05 -11.16 -2.83
N VAL A 119 -9.31 -11.64 -2.74
CA VAL A 119 -9.65 -12.90 -2.05
C VAL A 119 -9.00 -14.10 -2.74
N SER A 120 -9.01 -14.13 -4.07
CA SER A 120 -8.35 -15.20 -4.83
C SER A 120 -6.84 -15.21 -4.59
N LEU A 121 -6.20 -14.04 -4.57
CA LEU A 121 -4.79 -13.92 -4.22
C LEU A 121 -4.53 -14.45 -2.81
N ALA A 122 -5.29 -13.98 -1.80
CA ALA A 122 -5.15 -14.40 -0.41
C ALA A 122 -5.26 -15.92 -0.20
N ARG A 123 -6.12 -16.60 -0.99
CA ARG A 123 -6.27 -18.07 -0.97
C ARG A 123 -5.11 -18.82 -1.62
N ARG A 124 -4.43 -18.20 -2.56
CA ARG A 124 -3.38 -18.86 -3.37
C ARG A 124 -2.00 -18.59 -2.81
N THR A 125 -1.76 -17.40 -2.29
CA THR A 125 -0.47 -17.01 -1.76
C THR A 125 -0.30 -17.39 -0.28
N GLY A 126 0.95 -17.65 0.11
CA GLY A 126 1.41 -17.61 1.50
C GLY A 126 1.99 -16.24 1.89
N ASP A 127 2.17 -15.34 0.92
CA ASP A 127 2.79 -14.03 1.14
C ASP A 127 1.75 -13.01 1.67
N CYS A 128 1.72 -12.86 3.00
CA CYS A 128 0.87 -11.90 3.67
C CYS A 128 1.28 -10.44 3.43
N ALA A 129 2.55 -10.17 3.13
CA ALA A 129 3.03 -8.82 2.85
C ALA A 129 2.49 -8.33 1.51
N LEU A 130 2.48 -9.21 0.49
CA LEU A 130 1.86 -8.93 -0.81
C LEU A 130 0.36 -8.63 -0.68
N VAL A 131 -0.39 -9.45 0.07
CA VAL A 131 -1.83 -9.21 0.31
C VAL A 131 -2.04 -7.87 1.03
N THR A 132 -1.21 -7.57 2.03
CA THR A 132 -1.28 -6.30 2.78
C THR A 132 -1.04 -5.11 1.88
N ARG A 133 0.00 -5.15 1.03
CA ARG A 133 0.34 -4.06 0.09
C ARG A 133 -0.82 -3.74 -0.87
N LEU A 134 -1.45 -4.76 -1.44
CA LEU A 134 -2.57 -4.58 -2.36
C LEU A 134 -3.85 -4.15 -1.63
N ALA A 135 -4.05 -4.59 -0.39
CA ALA A 135 -5.10 -4.07 0.48
C ALA A 135 -4.88 -2.57 0.81
N GLU A 136 -3.65 -2.15 1.05
CA GLU A 136 -3.31 -0.73 1.30
C GLU A 136 -3.59 0.16 0.10
N TRP A 137 -3.40 -0.35 -1.12
CA TRP A 137 -3.87 0.33 -2.33
C TRP A 137 -5.39 0.50 -2.34
N CYS A 138 -6.15 -0.55 -2.00
CA CYS A 138 -7.61 -0.46 -1.85
C CYS A 138 -7.98 0.63 -0.82
N LEU A 139 -7.34 0.61 0.35
CA LEU A 139 -7.60 1.54 1.45
C LEU A 139 -7.31 2.99 1.06
N TYR A 140 -6.22 3.26 0.34
CA TYR A 140 -5.89 4.59 -0.16
C TYR A 140 -7.02 5.17 -1.01
N ARG A 141 -7.71 4.32 -1.78
CA ARG A 141 -8.84 4.65 -2.64
C ARG A 141 -10.20 4.61 -1.93
N GLY A 142 -10.24 4.33 -0.62
CA GLY A 142 -11.47 4.17 0.13
C GLY A 142 -12.23 2.88 -0.13
N ARG A 143 -11.61 1.89 -0.80
CA ARG A 143 -12.17 0.55 -1.10
C ARG A 143 -12.01 -0.38 0.11
N VAL A 144 -12.65 0.00 1.22
CA VAL A 144 -12.47 -0.65 2.54
C VAL A 144 -13.03 -2.07 2.55
N GLU A 145 -14.13 -2.33 1.86
CA GLU A 145 -14.78 -3.65 1.86
C GLU A 145 -13.97 -4.70 1.10
N GLU A 146 -13.33 -4.27 0.01
CA GLU A 146 -12.41 -5.08 -0.78
C GLU A 146 -11.17 -5.44 0.03
N ALA A 147 -10.54 -4.43 0.65
CA ALA A 147 -9.41 -4.62 1.56
C ALA A 147 -9.77 -5.58 2.71
N ARG A 148 -10.93 -5.37 3.34
CA ARG A 148 -11.45 -6.22 4.42
C ARG A 148 -11.57 -7.67 3.99
N ALA A 149 -12.13 -7.92 2.81
CA ALA A 149 -12.33 -9.28 2.31
C ALA A 149 -10.99 -10.01 2.10
N GLY A 150 -10.01 -9.34 1.48
CA GLY A 150 -8.67 -9.91 1.30
C GLY A 150 -7.95 -10.19 2.61
N LEU A 151 -7.93 -9.22 3.51
CA LEU A 151 -7.23 -9.34 4.80
C LEU A 151 -7.86 -10.40 5.72
N LEU A 152 -9.19 -10.53 5.72
CA LEU A 152 -9.86 -11.60 6.49
C LEU A 152 -9.63 -12.98 5.88
N GLU A 153 -9.58 -13.09 4.55
CA GLU A 153 -9.33 -14.36 3.88
C GLU A 153 -7.90 -14.87 4.15
N ALA A 154 -6.90 -13.99 4.18
CA ALA A 154 -5.52 -14.39 4.47
C ALA A 154 -5.25 -14.66 5.96
N TRP A 155 -6.04 -14.08 6.88
CA TRP A 155 -5.80 -14.14 8.32
C TRP A 155 -5.57 -15.55 8.90
N PRO A 156 -6.35 -16.60 8.57
CA PRO A 156 -6.11 -17.94 9.12
C PRO A 156 -4.69 -18.44 8.88
N ARG A 157 -4.14 -18.21 7.68
CA ARG A 157 -2.76 -18.58 7.35
C ARG A 157 -1.74 -17.74 8.09
N VAL A 158 -1.91 -16.41 8.13
CA VAL A 158 -1.00 -15.51 8.85
C VAL A 158 -0.90 -15.85 10.34
N ARG A 159 -2.03 -16.24 10.94
CA ARG A 159 -2.10 -16.64 12.34
C ARG A 159 -1.34 -17.95 12.62
N GLU A 160 -1.39 -18.89 11.69
CA GLU A 160 -0.84 -20.25 11.84
C GLU A 160 0.59 -20.38 11.31
N ASP A 161 1.08 -19.40 10.54
CA ASP A 161 2.43 -19.40 9.99
C ASP A 161 3.47 -19.01 11.07
N GLU A 162 4.15 -20.02 11.59
CA GLU A 162 5.23 -19.89 12.58
C GLU A 162 6.52 -19.30 11.99
N SER A 163 6.68 -19.27 10.66
CA SER A 163 7.87 -18.70 9.99
C SER A 163 7.84 -17.18 9.94
N LEU A 164 6.66 -16.57 10.08
CA LEU A 164 6.52 -15.11 10.11
C LEU A 164 7.11 -14.53 11.39
N ALA A 165 7.91 -13.49 11.21
CA ALA A 165 8.40 -12.69 12.32
C ALA A 165 7.21 -12.10 13.10
N GLU A 166 7.34 -12.04 14.43
CA GLU A 166 6.27 -11.57 15.31
C GLU A 166 5.77 -10.17 14.93
N TRP A 167 6.69 -9.26 14.59
CA TRP A 167 6.35 -7.90 14.17
C TRP A 167 5.51 -7.88 12.89
N THR A 168 5.76 -8.78 11.92
CA THR A 168 4.98 -8.87 10.68
C THR A 168 3.54 -9.29 10.97
N ARG A 169 3.35 -10.23 11.91
CA ARG A 169 2.02 -10.66 12.36
C ARG A 169 1.28 -9.52 13.08
N VAL A 170 2.01 -8.74 13.89
CA VAL A 170 1.46 -7.55 14.58
C VAL A 170 1.02 -6.48 13.58
N ASP A 171 1.86 -6.13 12.60
CA ASP A 171 1.52 -5.14 11.59
C ASP A 171 0.30 -5.58 10.76
N TYR A 172 0.26 -6.86 10.37
CA TYR A 172 -0.88 -7.44 9.67
C TYR A 172 -2.17 -7.34 10.48
N VAL A 173 -2.16 -7.76 11.75
CA VAL A 173 -3.39 -7.74 12.57
C VAL A 173 -3.85 -6.33 12.87
N VAL A 174 -2.94 -5.39 13.08
CA VAL A 174 -3.27 -3.96 13.24
C VAL A 174 -4.00 -3.44 12.00
N ARG A 175 -3.46 -3.70 10.80
CA ARG A 175 -4.08 -3.28 9.53
C ARG A 175 -5.44 -3.94 9.33
N ALA A 176 -5.56 -5.24 9.59
CA ALA A 176 -6.80 -6.00 9.41
C ALA A 176 -7.90 -5.58 10.39
N VAL A 177 -7.55 -5.32 11.66
CA VAL A 177 -8.48 -4.82 12.69
C VAL A 177 -8.99 -3.44 12.31
N LEU A 178 -8.12 -2.49 11.97
CA LEU A 178 -8.54 -1.14 11.58
C LEU A 178 -9.43 -1.16 10.33
N THR A 179 -9.10 -2.01 9.35
CA THR A 179 -9.92 -2.21 8.16
C THR A 179 -11.31 -2.78 8.47
N CYS A 180 -11.40 -3.73 9.40
CA CYS A 180 -12.70 -4.25 9.85
C CYS A 180 -13.51 -3.18 10.59
N MET A 181 -12.86 -2.36 11.42
CA MET A 181 -13.51 -1.24 12.09
C MET A 181 -14.06 -0.23 11.09
N ASP A 182 -13.28 0.13 10.07
CA ASP A 182 -13.68 1.10 9.04
C ASP A 182 -14.86 0.60 8.21
N ALA A 183 -14.84 -0.67 7.83
CA ALA A 183 -15.96 -1.27 7.09
C ALA A 183 -17.26 -1.22 7.90
N GLU A 184 -17.19 -1.50 9.20
CA GLU A 184 -18.37 -1.45 10.06
C GLU A 184 -18.83 0.00 10.31
N LEU A 185 -17.90 0.94 10.50
CA LEU A 185 -18.20 2.37 10.67
C LEU A 185 -18.82 2.99 9.41
N LEU A 186 -18.43 2.53 8.23
CA LEU A 186 -19.06 2.93 6.96
C LEU A 186 -20.53 2.53 6.89
N ARG A 187 -20.89 1.35 7.40
CA ARG A 187 -22.27 0.84 7.39
C ARG A 187 -23.10 1.37 8.54
N ALA A 188 -22.50 1.49 9.72
CA ALA A 188 -23.15 1.89 10.95
C ALA A 188 -22.23 2.85 11.72
N PRO A 189 -22.30 4.17 11.42
CA PRO A 189 -21.44 5.15 12.07
C PRO A 189 -21.51 5.06 13.59
N GLU A 190 -22.71 4.96 14.16
CA GLU A 190 -22.99 4.87 15.61
C GLU A 190 -22.80 3.46 16.23
N VAL A 191 -21.96 2.60 15.61
CA VAL A 191 -21.69 1.26 16.14
C VAL A 191 -21.13 1.30 17.57
N SER A 192 -21.69 0.45 18.44
CA SER A 192 -21.21 0.25 19.80
C SER A 192 -19.97 -0.65 19.84
N TRP A 193 -19.19 -0.55 20.93
CA TRP A 193 -18.06 -1.46 21.12
C TRP A 193 -18.49 -2.94 21.16
N GLU A 194 -19.63 -3.27 21.76
CA GLU A 194 -20.15 -4.64 21.82
C GLU A 194 -20.34 -5.23 20.41
N ARG A 195 -20.96 -4.47 19.51
CA ARG A 195 -21.11 -4.88 18.11
C ARG A 195 -19.77 -4.94 17.39
N MET A 196 -18.88 -3.98 17.64
CA MET A 196 -17.54 -3.96 17.05
C MET A 196 -16.71 -5.18 17.49
N ALA A 197 -16.79 -5.58 18.77
CA ALA A 197 -16.11 -6.77 19.27
C ALA A 197 -16.60 -8.04 18.55
N GLY A 198 -17.90 -8.12 18.21
CA GLY A 198 -18.44 -9.17 17.35
C GLY A 198 -17.85 -9.16 15.93
N VAL A 199 -17.62 -7.98 15.35
CA VAL A 199 -16.96 -7.84 14.03
C VAL A 199 -15.49 -8.26 14.08
N LEU A 200 -14.80 -7.97 15.19
CA LEU A 200 -13.38 -8.26 15.40
C LEU A 200 -13.11 -9.68 15.96
N SER A 201 -14.15 -10.46 16.24
CA SER A 201 -14.02 -11.81 16.79
C SER A 201 -13.13 -12.77 15.99
N PRO A 202 -12.97 -12.66 14.65
CA PRO A 202 -12.02 -13.50 13.91
C PRO A 202 -10.57 -13.37 14.38
N PHE A 203 -10.19 -12.23 14.97
CA PHE A 203 -8.84 -11.98 15.48
C PHE A 203 -8.66 -12.40 16.94
N ASP A 204 -9.74 -12.61 17.70
CA ASP A 204 -9.74 -13.06 19.10
C ASP A 204 -8.69 -12.33 19.96
N ARG A 205 -7.72 -13.07 20.55
CA ARG A 205 -6.67 -12.51 21.42
C ARG A 205 -5.68 -11.60 20.68
N ALA A 206 -5.69 -11.60 19.35
CA ALA A 206 -4.84 -10.74 18.54
C ALA A 206 -5.46 -9.34 18.34
N VAL A 207 -6.71 -9.11 18.76
CA VAL A 207 -7.28 -7.75 18.79
C VAL A 207 -6.43 -6.87 19.71
N PRO A 208 -5.85 -5.76 19.21
CA PRO A 208 -5.04 -4.89 20.05
C PRO A 208 -5.83 -4.32 21.22
N HIS A 209 -5.21 -4.25 22.40
CA HIS A 209 -5.86 -3.76 23.63
C HIS A 209 -6.42 -2.33 23.52
N TRP A 210 -5.88 -1.53 22.59
CA TRP A 210 -6.31 -0.15 22.34
C TRP A 210 -7.53 -0.03 21.42
N ALA A 211 -8.02 -1.13 20.81
CA ALA A 211 -9.07 -1.07 19.78
C ALA A 211 -10.37 -0.40 20.26
N ALA A 212 -10.75 -0.62 21.53
CA ALA A 212 -11.93 0.00 22.12
C ALA A 212 -11.80 1.53 22.25
N GLU A 213 -10.63 2.01 22.67
CA GLU A 213 -10.34 3.45 22.75
C GLU A 213 -10.28 4.08 21.35
N ALA A 214 -9.61 3.40 20.41
CA ALA A 214 -9.51 3.86 19.03
C ALA A 214 -10.87 4.05 18.36
N LEU A 215 -11.87 3.20 18.65
CA LEU A 215 -13.23 3.38 18.13
C LEU A 215 -13.80 4.77 18.50
N GLY A 216 -13.62 5.19 19.75
CA GLY A 216 -14.09 6.49 20.23
C GLY A 216 -13.31 7.67 19.63
N LEU A 217 -11.99 7.56 19.56
CA LEU A 217 -11.11 8.63 19.06
C LEU A 217 -11.29 8.85 17.55
N ARG A 218 -11.28 7.77 16.75
CA ARG A 218 -11.36 7.82 15.29
C ARG A 218 -12.71 8.30 14.76
N THR A 219 -13.77 8.13 15.56
CA THR A 219 -15.10 8.67 15.24
C THR A 219 -15.31 10.10 15.71
N GLY A 220 -14.40 10.63 16.56
CA GLY A 220 -14.56 11.93 17.20
C GLY A 220 -15.59 11.94 18.35
N ARG A 221 -16.16 10.79 18.72
CA ARG A 221 -17.07 10.66 19.88
C ARG A 221 -16.34 10.90 21.20
N VAL A 222 -15.07 10.52 21.23
CA VAL A 222 -14.16 10.77 22.36
C VAL A 222 -13.11 11.75 21.85
N ALA A 223 -13.01 12.89 22.52
CA ALA A 223 -11.91 13.82 22.25
C ALA A 223 -10.63 13.26 22.87
N TRP A 224 -9.50 13.43 22.17
CA TRP A 224 -8.21 13.23 22.81
C TRP A 224 -8.11 14.18 24.01
N ARG A 225 -7.74 13.62 25.16
CA ARG A 225 -7.66 14.38 26.41
C ARG A 225 -6.59 15.46 26.22
N ARG A 226 -7.02 16.73 26.13
CA ARG A 226 -6.11 17.87 26.04
C ARG A 226 -5.07 17.78 27.17
N ARG A 227 -3.81 17.67 26.78
CA ARG A 227 -2.62 17.76 27.61
C ARG A 227 -1.75 18.85 27.01
N SER A 228 -0.94 19.52 27.81
CA SER A 228 0.18 20.28 27.28
C SER A 228 1.24 19.32 26.71
N GLY A 229 2.08 19.79 25.78
CA GLY A 229 3.21 18.98 25.28
C GLY A 229 4.11 18.48 26.42
N PHE A 230 4.34 19.32 27.43
CA PHE A 230 5.10 18.96 28.64
C PHE A 230 4.47 17.82 29.46
N GLU A 231 3.13 17.78 29.56
CA GLU A 231 2.44 16.70 30.27
C GLU A 231 2.51 15.35 29.53
N VAL A 232 2.60 15.36 28.21
CA VAL A 232 2.84 14.14 27.42
C VAL A 232 4.25 13.63 27.65
N LEU A 233 5.23 14.53 27.64
CA LEU A 233 6.65 14.22 27.85
C LEU A 233 6.97 13.68 29.24
N ALA A 234 6.23 14.12 30.25
CA ALA A 234 6.42 13.66 31.62
C ALA A 234 5.87 12.24 31.87
N LEU A 235 5.25 11.60 30.87
CA LEU A 235 4.71 10.26 31.01
C LEU A 235 5.83 9.21 31.02
N PRO A 236 5.68 8.12 31.79
CA PRO A 236 6.49 6.93 31.62
C PRO A 236 6.44 6.42 30.17
N PRO A 237 7.50 5.78 29.64
CA PRO A 237 7.62 5.41 28.23
C PRO A 237 6.40 4.67 27.65
N GLU A 238 5.86 3.67 28.35
CA GLU A 238 4.67 2.94 27.89
C GLU A 238 3.45 3.87 27.75
N ARG A 239 3.21 4.72 28.75
CA ARG A 239 2.10 5.68 28.75
C ARG A 239 2.31 6.80 27.72
N PHE A 240 3.56 7.12 27.40
CA PHE A 240 3.91 8.06 26.33
C PHE A 240 3.47 7.49 24.98
N PHE A 241 3.87 6.26 24.66
CA PHE A 241 3.49 5.62 23.39
C PHE A 241 1.98 5.42 23.26
N ASP A 242 1.30 5.06 24.36
CA ASP A 242 -0.18 4.98 24.38
C ASP A 242 -0.82 6.34 24.07
N ALA A 243 -0.31 7.43 24.69
CA ALA A 243 -0.83 8.77 24.46
C ALA A 243 -0.56 9.28 23.04
N GLN A 244 0.59 8.95 22.47
CA GLN A 244 0.98 9.30 21.11
C GLN A 244 0.15 8.52 20.08
N ARG A 245 -0.05 7.21 20.29
CA ARG A 245 -0.97 6.38 19.49
C ARG A 245 -2.40 6.96 19.53
N ALA A 246 -2.90 7.29 20.72
CA ALA A 246 -4.22 7.90 20.88
C ALA A 246 -4.31 9.26 20.14
N LEU A 247 -3.23 10.05 20.11
CA LEU A 247 -3.20 11.32 19.39
C LEU A 247 -3.28 11.12 17.87
N VAL A 248 -2.55 10.15 17.32
CA VAL A 248 -2.62 9.79 15.88
C VAL A 248 -4.02 9.27 15.51
N MET A 249 -4.63 8.44 16.36
CA MET A 249 -6.01 7.96 16.14
C MET A 249 -7.05 9.10 16.19
N ALA A 250 -6.82 10.09 17.05
CA ALA A 250 -7.68 11.27 17.17
C ALA A 250 -7.49 12.30 16.04
N PHE A 251 -6.46 12.14 15.22
CA PHE A 251 -6.22 12.95 14.04
C PHE A 251 -7.05 12.46 12.83
N GLU A 252 -7.46 11.18 12.78
CA GLU A 252 -8.26 10.67 11.67
C GLU A 252 -9.56 11.46 11.39
N PRO A 253 -10.34 11.94 12.39
CA PRO A 253 -11.45 12.85 12.15
C PRO A 253 -11.06 14.13 11.40
N GLU A 254 -9.88 14.70 11.63
CA GLU A 254 -9.40 15.89 10.93
C GLU A 254 -9.22 15.61 9.43
N LEU A 255 -8.54 14.51 9.10
CA LEU A 255 -8.35 14.07 7.72
C LEU A 255 -9.69 13.80 7.03
N ARG A 256 -10.62 13.15 7.73
CA ARG A 256 -11.89 12.75 7.16
C ARG A 256 -12.86 13.92 6.99
N LEU A 257 -12.98 14.78 8.00
CA LEU A 257 -13.98 15.85 8.04
C LEU A 257 -13.49 17.16 7.41
N ARG A 258 -12.20 17.51 7.56
CA ARG A 258 -11.65 18.76 6.99
C ARG A 258 -10.96 18.52 5.66
N GLN A 259 -10.19 17.44 5.53
CA GLN A 259 -9.47 17.13 4.28
C GLN A 259 -10.31 16.28 3.30
N GLY A 260 -11.48 15.78 3.74
CA GLY A 260 -12.38 15.00 2.90
C GLY A 260 -11.86 13.61 2.54
N TRP A 261 -10.89 13.08 3.29
CA TRP A 261 -10.34 11.75 3.02
C TRP A 261 -11.38 10.67 3.27
N PRO A 262 -11.42 9.59 2.46
CA PRO A 262 -12.31 8.47 2.73
C PRO A 262 -11.83 7.68 3.96
N TRP A 263 -12.76 6.94 4.57
CA TRP A 263 -12.40 5.82 5.45
C TRP A 263 -11.45 4.86 4.72
N GLY A 264 -10.57 4.17 5.44
CA GLY A 264 -9.48 3.40 4.85
C GLY A 264 -8.23 4.23 4.56
N ARG A 265 -8.34 5.40 3.92
CA ARG A 265 -7.15 6.22 3.66
C ARG A 265 -6.61 6.84 4.95
N THR A 266 -7.49 7.29 5.84
CA THR A 266 -7.08 7.91 7.12
C THR A 266 -6.29 6.95 8.00
N GLN A 267 -6.67 5.66 8.03
CA GLN A 267 -5.93 4.67 8.82
C GLN A 267 -4.55 4.35 8.24
N LEU A 268 -4.24 4.66 6.97
CA LEU A 268 -2.90 4.42 6.43
C LEU A 268 -1.83 5.26 7.13
N VAL A 269 -2.25 6.38 7.74
CA VAL A 269 -1.40 7.23 8.56
C VAL A 269 -0.96 6.50 9.84
N PHE A 270 -1.67 5.45 10.26
CA PHE A 270 -1.25 4.56 11.34
C PHE A 270 -0.86 3.16 10.80
N PRO A 271 0.29 2.61 11.18
CA PRO A 271 1.22 3.10 12.20
C PRO A 271 2.30 4.05 11.65
N GLU A 272 2.33 4.37 10.36
CA GLU A 272 3.51 5.01 9.76
C GLU A 272 3.84 6.41 10.30
N LEU A 273 2.85 7.28 10.47
CA LEU A 273 3.08 8.56 11.12
C LEU A 273 3.60 8.34 12.54
N PHE A 274 3.05 7.37 13.28
CA PHE A 274 3.50 7.04 14.63
C PHE A 274 4.98 6.63 14.67
N HIS A 275 5.49 5.93 13.66
CA HIS A 275 6.91 5.58 13.56
C HIS A 275 7.82 6.75 13.21
N LEU A 276 7.32 7.77 12.52
CA LEU A 276 8.05 9.01 12.24
C LEU A 276 8.09 9.97 13.43
N LEU A 277 7.26 9.73 14.46
CA LEU A 277 7.26 10.58 15.64
C LEU A 277 8.41 10.21 16.58
N PRO A 278 9.07 11.20 17.19
CA PRO A 278 10.17 10.95 18.10
C PRO A 278 9.72 10.19 19.36
N GLY A 279 10.62 9.35 19.87
CA GLY A 279 10.44 8.62 21.12
C GLY A 279 10.58 9.51 22.37
N PRO A 280 10.27 8.97 23.57
CA PRO A 280 10.30 9.73 24.82
C PRO A 280 11.71 10.20 25.24
N PHE A 281 12.76 9.60 24.67
CA PHE A 281 14.16 9.97 24.88
C PHE A 281 14.81 10.25 23.53
N GLY A 282 14.63 11.45 22.99
CA GLY A 282 15.44 11.89 21.87
C GLY A 282 16.92 11.76 22.25
N GLN A 283 17.70 10.96 21.51
CA GLN A 283 19.15 10.99 21.64
C GLN A 283 19.63 12.37 21.16
N GLY A 284 19.86 13.28 22.10
CA GLY A 284 20.36 14.61 21.84
C GLY A 284 20.73 15.26 23.16
N ASP A 285 21.97 15.73 23.24
CA ASP A 285 22.64 16.26 24.43
C ASP A 285 21.77 17.17 25.31
N THR A 286 22.06 17.11 26.61
CA THR A 286 21.68 18.08 27.63
C THR A 286 22.14 19.48 27.23
N GLY A 287 21.39 20.16 26.35
CA GLY A 287 21.92 21.38 25.75
C GLY A 287 21.14 21.98 24.57
N SER A 288 19.85 21.72 24.40
CA SER A 288 18.97 22.65 23.66
C SER A 288 17.53 22.44 24.10
N GLY A 289 16.77 23.53 24.23
CA GLY A 289 15.42 23.51 24.79
C GLY A 289 14.48 22.55 24.06
N ALA A 290 13.48 22.04 24.78
CA ALA A 290 12.35 21.32 24.19
C ALA A 290 11.71 22.17 23.06
N PRO A 291 11.48 21.63 21.84
CA PRO A 291 10.13 21.86 21.29
C PRO A 291 9.48 20.73 20.46
N HIS A 292 10.16 19.70 19.95
CA HIS A 292 9.60 18.98 18.78
C HIS A 292 9.20 17.52 18.99
N VAL A 293 8.51 17.16 20.07
CA VAL A 293 8.20 15.72 20.34
C VAL A 293 6.92 15.21 19.67
N LEU A 294 6.17 16.11 19.04
CA LEU A 294 4.92 15.78 18.35
C LEU A 294 4.99 15.99 16.84
N LEU A 295 6.02 16.68 16.35
CA LEU A 295 6.33 16.80 14.93
C LEU A 295 7.45 15.81 14.58
N PRO A 296 7.40 15.13 13.42
CA PRO A 296 8.52 14.34 12.94
C PRO A 296 9.81 15.17 12.86
N LEU A 297 10.93 14.56 13.28
CA LEU A 297 12.24 15.18 13.10
C LEU A 297 12.56 15.26 11.61
N LEU A 298 13.05 16.42 11.14
CA LEU A 298 13.34 16.61 9.72
C LEU A 298 14.40 15.62 9.21
N GLY A 299 15.37 15.23 10.04
CA GLY A 299 16.35 14.19 9.69
C GLY A 299 15.71 12.82 9.47
N ASP A 300 14.70 12.46 10.26
CA ASP A 300 13.96 11.20 10.09
C ASP A 300 13.09 11.24 8.82
N VAL A 301 12.46 12.41 8.54
CA VAL A 301 11.73 12.64 7.29
C VAL A 301 12.67 12.54 6.08
N GLU A 302 13.87 13.12 6.15
CA GLU A 302 14.87 13.05 5.09
C GLU A 302 15.33 11.60 4.82
N GLN A 303 15.61 10.82 5.87
CA GLN A 303 15.98 9.41 5.73
C GLN A 303 14.84 8.57 5.16
N TRP A 304 13.61 8.84 5.62
CA TRP A 304 12.39 8.18 5.13
C TRP A 304 12.16 8.49 3.64
N VAL A 305 12.23 9.75 3.23
CA VAL A 305 12.11 10.17 1.82
C VAL A 305 13.24 9.56 0.98
N ARG A 306 14.48 9.47 1.47
CA ARG A 306 15.59 8.90 0.69
C ARG A 306 15.56 7.37 0.60
N GLY A 307 14.64 6.70 1.29
CA GLY A 307 14.62 5.24 1.40
C GLY A 307 15.87 4.68 2.10
N GLN A 308 16.53 5.49 2.94
CA GLN A 308 17.79 5.17 3.62
C GLN A 308 17.58 4.64 5.05
N ALA A 309 16.35 4.67 5.56
CA ALA A 309 16.01 4.08 6.86
C ALA A 309 15.94 2.54 6.73
N GLU A 310 16.62 1.82 7.63
CA GLU A 310 16.84 0.36 7.60
C GLU A 310 15.58 -0.53 7.70
N ALA A 311 14.36 0.00 7.80
CA ALA A 311 13.18 -0.85 8.00
C ALA A 311 11.93 -0.27 7.33
N ARG A 312 11.29 -1.12 6.51
CA ARG A 312 9.99 -0.96 5.83
C ARG A 312 10.06 -0.36 4.43
N VAL A 313 10.15 -1.25 3.44
CA VAL A 313 9.70 -0.98 2.07
C VAL A 313 8.17 -0.83 2.11
N LEU A 314 7.68 0.34 2.53
CA LEU A 314 6.24 0.61 2.58
C LEU A 314 5.68 0.67 1.17
N HIS A 315 4.40 0.33 1.03
CA HIS A 315 3.72 0.49 -0.23
C HIS A 315 3.68 1.99 -0.61
N PRO A 316 3.84 2.36 -1.90
CA PRO A 316 3.80 3.75 -2.33
C PRO A 316 2.54 4.50 -1.87
N HIS A 317 1.41 3.82 -1.78
CA HIS A 317 0.16 4.41 -1.30
C HIS A 317 0.20 4.82 0.18
N VAL A 318 0.87 4.02 1.02
CA VAL A 318 1.05 4.36 2.44
C VAL A 318 2.02 5.55 2.55
N HIS A 319 3.12 5.51 1.81
CA HIS A 319 4.07 6.62 1.77
C HIS A 319 3.39 7.94 1.37
N ALA A 320 2.58 7.92 0.32
CA ALA A 320 1.85 9.09 -0.13
C ALA A 320 0.81 9.56 0.90
N ALA A 321 0.07 8.63 1.53
CA ALA A 321 -0.88 8.99 2.59
C ALA A 321 -0.15 9.67 3.76
N THR A 322 0.99 9.13 4.21
CA THR A 322 1.79 9.74 5.28
C THR A 322 2.32 11.11 4.88
N ALA A 323 2.95 11.24 3.70
CA ALA A 323 3.46 12.52 3.21
C ALA A 323 2.37 13.61 3.15
N LEU A 324 1.22 13.27 2.57
CA LEU A 324 0.11 14.20 2.39
C LEU A 324 -0.58 14.55 3.73
N ALA A 325 -0.40 13.73 4.76
CA ALA A 325 -0.93 13.97 6.10
C ALA A 325 -0.03 14.86 6.97
N LEU A 326 1.24 15.08 6.60
CA LEU A 326 2.20 15.83 7.44
C LEU A 326 1.78 17.27 7.72
N ARG A 327 1.34 18.02 6.70
CA ARG A 327 0.83 19.38 6.94
C ARG A 327 -0.44 19.39 7.79
N PRO A 328 -1.51 18.64 7.44
CA PRO A 328 -2.70 18.59 8.28
C PRO A 328 -2.40 18.13 9.71
N TRP A 329 -1.39 17.28 9.91
CA TRP A 329 -0.92 16.88 11.24
C TRP A 329 -0.37 18.07 12.04
N GLY A 330 0.54 18.86 11.45
CA GLY A 330 1.06 20.07 12.09
C GLY A 330 -0.04 21.09 12.42
N GLU A 331 -0.99 21.30 11.50
CA GLU A 331 -2.15 22.17 11.71
C GLU A 331 -3.08 21.65 12.82
N PHE A 332 -3.30 20.33 12.89
CA PHE A 332 -4.05 19.68 13.95
C PHE A 332 -3.40 19.91 15.32
N LEU A 333 -2.09 19.69 15.43
CA LEU A 333 -1.34 19.95 16.67
C LEU A 333 -1.38 21.43 17.08
N HIS A 334 -1.27 22.34 16.11
CA HIS A 334 -1.43 23.77 16.36
C HIS A 334 -2.83 24.11 16.89
N GLY A 335 -3.88 23.54 16.28
CA GLY A 335 -5.27 23.70 16.74
C GLY A 335 -5.52 23.15 18.15
N LEU A 336 -4.74 22.16 18.59
CA LEU A 336 -4.74 21.65 19.96
C LEU A 336 -3.91 22.50 20.94
N GLY A 337 -3.18 23.51 20.45
CA GLY A 337 -2.27 24.33 21.25
C GLY A 337 -0.98 23.61 21.63
N LEU A 338 -0.65 22.51 20.94
CA LEU A 338 0.55 21.70 21.20
C LEU A 338 1.79 22.22 20.46
N VAL A 339 1.58 22.96 19.37
CA VAL A 339 2.62 23.55 18.52
C VAL A 339 2.31 25.03 18.29
N GLY A 340 3.31 25.89 18.44
CA GLY A 340 3.16 27.33 18.18
C GLY A 340 3.08 27.65 16.69
N ALA A 341 2.47 28.78 16.30
CA ALA A 341 2.35 29.15 14.89
C ALA A 341 3.70 29.34 14.19
N GLY A 342 4.67 29.99 14.85
CA GLY A 342 6.03 30.15 14.32
C GLY A 342 6.78 28.83 14.20
N GLU A 343 6.59 27.93 15.18
CA GLU A 343 7.18 26.59 15.18
C GLU A 343 6.65 25.75 14.00
N LEU A 344 5.33 25.75 13.80
CA LEU A 344 4.68 25.08 12.67
C LEU A 344 5.20 25.61 11.33
N ALA A 345 5.31 26.93 11.20
CA ALA A 345 5.77 27.56 9.95
C ALA A 345 7.21 27.14 9.62
N THR A 346 8.13 27.22 10.60
CA THR A 346 9.53 26.82 10.41
C THR A 346 9.67 25.32 10.14
N TRP A 347 8.94 24.47 10.87
CA TRP A 347 8.97 23.02 10.63
C TRP A 347 8.43 22.66 9.23
N TRP A 348 7.31 23.26 8.83
CA TRP A 348 6.69 22.97 7.54
C TRP A 348 7.58 23.40 6.36
N GLU A 349 8.34 24.49 6.51
CA GLU A 349 9.29 24.96 5.50
C GLU A 349 10.34 23.89 5.22
N GLY A 350 10.99 23.38 6.27
CA GLY A 350 11.96 22.29 6.14
C GLY A 350 11.32 20.98 5.65
N ALA A 351 10.14 20.61 6.15
CA ALA A 351 9.47 19.38 5.72
C ALA A 351 9.10 19.44 4.23
N TRP A 352 8.61 20.57 3.75
CA TRP A 352 8.23 20.72 2.35
C TRP A 352 9.40 20.60 1.38
N GLU A 353 10.55 21.18 1.71
CA GLU A 353 11.77 21.05 0.89
C GLU A 353 12.17 19.57 0.73
N LEU A 354 12.07 18.79 1.81
CA LEU A 354 12.34 17.36 1.78
C LEU A 354 11.30 16.59 0.95
N LEU A 355 10.01 16.92 1.12
CA LEU A 355 8.92 16.24 0.40
C LEU A 355 8.85 16.61 -1.08
N GLY A 356 9.43 17.74 -1.51
CA GLY A 356 9.43 18.19 -2.91
C GLY A 356 10.01 17.17 -3.90
N GLY A 357 10.91 16.28 -3.42
CA GLY A 357 11.50 15.19 -4.22
C GLY A 357 10.64 13.92 -4.33
N LEU A 358 9.52 13.82 -3.59
CA LEU A 358 8.73 12.58 -3.53
C LEU A 358 8.04 12.22 -4.84
N GLY A 359 7.62 13.20 -5.63
CA GLY A 359 6.83 12.94 -6.84
C GLY A 359 7.51 11.97 -7.80
N GLU A 360 8.81 12.11 -8.00
CA GLU A 360 9.63 11.25 -8.87
C GLU A 360 9.77 9.84 -8.30
N GLN A 361 9.77 9.70 -6.98
CA GLN A 361 9.83 8.41 -6.30
C GLN A 361 8.52 7.61 -6.43
N PHE A 362 7.39 8.27 -6.69
CA PHE A 362 6.11 7.59 -6.90
C PHE A 362 5.90 7.13 -8.35
N GLU A 363 6.73 7.54 -9.29
CA GLU A 363 6.63 7.13 -10.70
C GLU A 363 6.73 5.60 -10.85
N VAL A 364 7.50 4.95 -9.97
CA VAL A 364 7.64 3.48 -9.93
C VAL A 364 6.45 2.73 -9.32
N SER A 365 5.42 3.45 -8.85
CA SER A 365 4.22 2.82 -8.25
C SER A 365 3.27 2.20 -9.29
N GLY A 366 3.40 2.59 -10.57
CA GLY A 366 2.48 2.18 -11.64
C GLY A 366 1.04 2.70 -11.48
N ASP A 367 0.76 3.54 -10.47
CA ASP A 367 -0.53 4.22 -10.28
C ASP A 367 -0.42 5.69 -10.70
N ARG A 368 -0.79 5.98 -11.96
CA ARG A 368 -0.75 7.36 -12.49
C ARG A 368 -1.59 8.33 -11.67
N VAL A 369 -2.71 7.88 -11.10
CA VAL A 369 -3.57 8.78 -10.33
C VAL A 369 -2.92 9.12 -8.99
N LEU A 370 -2.15 8.20 -8.39
CA LEU A 370 -1.32 8.48 -7.22
C LEU A 370 -0.25 9.54 -7.55
N VAL A 371 0.48 9.32 -8.64
CA VAL A 371 1.55 10.22 -9.11
C VAL A 371 1.00 11.63 -9.38
N ASP A 372 -0.12 11.73 -10.10
CA ASP A 372 -0.78 13.01 -10.38
C ASP A 372 -1.24 13.73 -9.10
N GLU A 373 -1.74 12.98 -8.11
CA GLU A 373 -2.14 13.55 -6.82
C GLU A 373 -0.95 14.12 -6.05
N VAL A 374 0.13 13.34 -5.92
CA VAL A 374 1.34 13.77 -5.21
C VAL A 374 1.99 14.96 -5.92
N HIS A 375 2.10 14.92 -7.26
CA HIS A 375 2.63 16.06 -8.02
C HIS A 375 1.77 17.31 -7.86
N ARG A 376 0.44 17.18 -7.90
CA ARG A 376 -0.44 18.34 -7.70
C ARG A 376 -0.20 19.01 -6.36
N VAL A 377 0.02 18.21 -5.30
CA VAL A 377 0.27 18.75 -3.97
C VAL A 377 1.67 19.35 -3.90
N PHE A 378 2.73 18.60 -4.18
CA PHE A 378 4.10 19.05 -3.91
C PHE A 378 4.77 19.88 -5.02
N ARG A 379 4.32 19.78 -6.28
CA ARG A 379 4.74 20.69 -7.37
C ARG A 379 3.82 21.90 -7.55
N GLY A 380 2.63 21.89 -6.94
CA GLY A 380 1.66 23.01 -6.98
C GLY A 380 2.13 24.31 -6.32
N GLY A 381 3.34 24.32 -5.76
CA GLY A 381 3.94 25.46 -5.09
C GLY A 381 3.53 25.58 -3.63
N TRP A 382 4.38 26.25 -2.86
CA TRP A 382 4.15 26.54 -1.45
C TRP A 382 2.82 27.32 -1.28
N PRO A 383 1.83 26.82 -0.53
CA PRO A 383 0.49 27.39 -0.47
C PRO A 383 0.36 28.71 0.31
N HIS A 384 1.48 29.30 0.75
CA HIS A 384 1.53 30.68 1.22
C HIS A 384 2.35 31.53 0.26
N GLY A 385 1.71 31.97 -0.82
CA GLY A 385 2.18 33.14 -1.54
C GLY A 385 2.17 34.37 -0.61
N GLU A 386 3.30 35.07 -0.63
CA GLU A 386 3.53 36.48 -0.24
C GLU A 386 3.72 36.79 1.26
N ARG A 387 4.91 37.32 1.56
CA ARG A 387 5.18 38.17 2.73
C ARG A 387 4.45 39.49 2.63
#